data_AF-A0A317JNS7-F1
#
_entry.id   AF-A0A317JNS7-F1
#
_cell.length_a   1.000
_cell.length_b   1.000
_cell.length_c   1.000
_cell.angle_alpha   90.00
_cell.angle_beta   90.00
_cell.angle_gamma   90.00
#
_symmetry.space_group_name_H-M   'P 1'
#
loop_
_entity.id
_entity.type
_entity.pdbx_description
1 polymer ?
#
loop_
_entity_poly.entity_id
_entity_poly.type
_entity_poly.pdbx_seq_one_letter_code
_entity_poly.pdbx_strand_id
1 'polypeptide(L)'
;IPATLGNDVPHANRGLMGLPWMQLLAGVGFLSIIQWATQSRKISLPVVFGACIVVAAIGLIWHVDNDAQVYASSAALKDFQYGYKEAVEYARSQESAVSKIYFSDVYSQAYVFILFYKKINPIDYRGGALANYDITQHAFADARGQKNVLIIAPPSEVPSDMKIEKTILFPDGTVAFDIIRQ
;
A
#
# COMPACT_ATOMS: atom_id res chain seq x y z
N ILE A 1 -19.19 -1.68 17.58
CA ILE A 1 -20.42 -1.30 16.83
C ILE A 1 -20.19 -0.20 15.76
N PRO A 2 -19.16 0.68 15.80
CA PRO A 2 -18.90 1.61 14.68
C PRO A 2 -18.40 0.92 13.39
N ALA A 3 -17.68 -0.20 13.51
CA ALA A 3 -17.06 -0.88 12.36
C ALA A 3 -18.06 -1.61 11.43
N THR A 4 -19.30 -1.82 11.87
CA THR A 4 -20.35 -2.59 11.14
C THR A 4 -21.28 -1.72 10.30
N LEU A 5 -21.18 -0.38 10.36
CA LEU A 5 -22.08 0.53 9.65
C LEU A 5 -21.52 1.02 8.30
N GLY A 6 -20.27 0.68 7.97
CA GLY A 6 -19.66 1.03 6.68
C GLY A 6 -19.68 -0.15 5.72
N ASN A 7 -20.36 0.01 4.59
CA ASN A 7 -20.38 -0.95 3.47
C ASN A 7 -19.02 -1.05 2.73
N ASP A 8 -18.05 -0.20 3.06
CA ASP A 8 -16.74 -0.23 2.41
C ASP A 8 -15.83 -1.34 2.96
N VAL A 9 -14.87 -1.73 2.12
CA VAL A 9 -13.79 -2.70 2.41
C VAL A 9 -13.20 -2.44 3.80
N PRO A 10 -12.93 -3.47 4.62
CA PRO A 10 -12.29 -3.30 5.91
C PRO A 10 -10.98 -2.52 5.74
N HIS A 11 -10.95 -1.28 6.22
CA HIS A 11 -9.79 -0.41 6.12
C HIS A 11 -9.18 -0.18 7.50
N ALA A 12 -7.84 -0.22 7.60
CA ALA A 12 -7.09 -0.07 8.85
C ALA A 12 -7.51 1.18 9.65
N ASN A 13 -7.99 2.23 8.96
CA ASN A 13 -8.49 3.45 9.60
C ASN A 13 -9.66 3.22 10.58
N ARG A 14 -10.40 2.11 10.50
CA ARG A 14 -11.42 1.78 11.53
C ARG A 14 -10.80 1.44 12.88
N GLY A 15 -9.60 0.86 12.88
CA GLY A 15 -8.84 0.57 14.09
C GLY A 15 -8.37 1.84 14.80
N LEU A 16 -8.12 2.93 14.06
CA LEU A 16 -7.71 4.22 14.64
C LEU A 16 -8.75 4.81 15.59
N MET A 17 -10.03 4.46 15.43
CA MET A 17 -11.08 4.87 16.38
C MET A 17 -10.90 4.26 17.78
N GLY A 18 -10.16 3.15 17.89
CA GLY A 18 -9.79 2.53 19.17
C GLY A 18 -8.61 3.20 19.86
N LEU A 19 -7.83 4.01 19.13
CA LEU A 19 -6.58 4.61 19.62
C LEU A 19 -6.78 5.51 20.86
N PRO A 20 -7.80 6.40 20.93
CA PRO A 20 -8.02 7.22 22.11
C PRO A 20 -8.24 6.39 23.40
N TRP A 21 -8.93 5.25 23.29
CA TRP A 21 -9.20 4.38 24.43
C TRP A 21 -7.93 3.69 24.94
N MET A 22 -7.06 3.25 24.03
CA MET A 22 -5.77 2.66 24.40
C MET A 22 -4.84 3.69 25.04
N GLN A 23 -4.88 4.95 24.58
CA GLN A 23 -4.12 6.05 25.18
C GLN A 23 -4.61 6.37 26.60
N LEU A 24 -5.93 6.38 26.83
CA LEU A 24 -6.50 6.56 28.17
C LEU A 24 -6.08 5.43 29.11
N LEU A 25 -6.18 4.18 28.66
CA LEU A 25 -5.78 3.01 29.45
C LEU A 25 -4.27 3.05 29.79
N ALA A 26 -3.42 3.41 28.82
CA ALA A 26 -2.00 3.60 29.04
C ALA A 26 -1.70 4.71 30.06
N GLY A 27 -2.41 5.85 29.98
CA GLY A 27 -2.28 6.96 30.91
C GLY A 27 -2.66 6.59 32.35
N VAL A 28 -3.77 5.87 32.53
CA VAL A 28 -4.21 5.37 33.85
C VAL A 28 -3.19 4.38 34.41
N GLY A 29 -2.68 3.46 33.59
CA GLY A 29 -1.64 2.51 34.00
C GLY A 29 -0.36 3.21 34.44
N PHE A 30 0.08 4.22 33.68
CA PHE A 30 1.27 5.02 34.00
C PHE A 30 1.13 5.77 35.34
N LEU A 31 -0.01 6.44 35.57
CA LEU A 31 -0.28 7.12 36.83
C LEU A 31 -0.32 6.14 38.01
N SER A 32 -0.92 4.96 37.81
CA SER A 32 -0.99 3.92 38.83
C SER A 32 0.40 3.41 39.24
N ILE A 33 1.30 3.23 38.27
CA ILE A 33 2.70 2.84 38.50
C ILE A 33 3.45 3.92 39.30
N ILE A 34 3.29 5.19 38.93
CA ILE A 34 3.93 6.31 39.66
C ILE A 34 3.46 6.35 41.10
N GLN A 35 2.16 6.27 41.34
CA GLN A 35 1.59 6.31 42.68
C GLN A 35 2.12 5.15 43.52
N TRP A 36 2.03 3.92 43.03
CA TRP A 36 2.52 2.74 43.72
C TRP A 36 4.02 2.80 44.05
N ALA A 37 4.87 3.18 43.08
CA ALA A 37 6.31 3.21 43.25
C ALA A 37 6.79 4.31 44.22
N THR A 38 6.12 5.47 44.24
CA THR A 38 6.51 6.62 45.06
C THR A 38 5.87 6.60 46.47
N GLN A 39 4.80 5.85 46.69
CA GLN A 39 4.07 5.78 47.97
C GLN A 39 4.94 5.35 49.16
N SER A 40 5.93 4.49 48.93
CA SER A 40 6.83 4.00 49.98
C SER A 40 8.02 4.92 50.29
N ARG A 41 8.19 6.05 49.57
CA ARG A 41 9.38 6.93 49.55
C ARG A 41 10.72 6.24 49.27
N LYS A 42 10.72 4.97 48.87
CA LYS A 42 11.95 4.20 48.57
C LYS A 42 12.51 4.49 47.18
N ILE A 43 11.68 4.99 46.26
CA ILE A 43 12.07 5.28 44.87
C ILE A 43 11.65 6.71 44.55
N SER A 44 12.57 7.51 44.01
CA SER A 44 12.29 8.90 43.63
C SER A 44 11.57 8.96 42.27
N LEU A 45 10.74 9.98 42.07
CA LEU A 45 9.98 10.19 40.82
C LEU A 45 10.86 10.22 39.55
N PRO A 46 12.06 10.86 39.53
CA PRO A 46 12.93 10.83 38.36
C PRO A 46 13.40 9.42 37.99
N VAL A 47 13.60 8.53 38.97
CA VAL A 47 14.00 7.14 38.72
C VAL A 47 12.88 6.36 38.05
N VAL A 48 11.64 6.52 38.54
CA VAL A 48 10.46 5.87 37.91
C VAL A 48 10.26 6.38 36.48
N PHE A 49 10.35 7.70 36.28
CA PHE A 49 10.19 8.30 34.96
C PHE A 49 11.28 7.86 33.98
N GLY A 50 12.54 7.84 34.42
CA GLY A 50 13.67 7.32 33.65
C GLY A 50 13.47 5.85 33.27
N ALA A 51 13.01 5.01 34.20
CA ALA A 51 12.72 3.61 33.93
C ALA A 51 11.61 3.45 32.88
N CYS A 52 10.52 4.22 32.98
CA CYS A 52 9.45 4.20 31.98
C CYS A 52 9.93 4.63 30.58
N ILE A 53 10.80 5.65 30.50
CA ILE A 53 11.41 6.05 29.23
C ILE A 53 12.26 4.93 28.66
N VAL A 54 13.09 4.27 29.48
CA VAL A 54 13.93 3.16 29.03
C VAL A 54 13.07 2.01 28.50
N VAL A 55 12.01 1.63 29.21
CA VAL A 55 11.07 0.59 28.75
C VAL A 55 10.40 1.00 27.43
N ALA A 56 9.94 2.25 27.32
CA ALA A 56 9.33 2.76 26.09
C ALA A 56 10.32 2.78 24.92
N ALA A 57 11.58 3.15 25.16
CA ALA A 57 12.64 3.15 24.16
C ALA A 57 12.97 1.72 23.69
N ILE A 58 13.07 0.75 24.62
CA ILE A 58 13.26 -0.66 24.27
C ILE A 58 12.09 -1.16 23.42
N GLY A 59 10.85 -0.87 23.82
CA GLY A 59 9.66 -1.24 23.06
C GLY A 59 9.63 -0.62 21.66
N LEU A 60 10.03 0.65 21.53
CA LEU A 60 10.12 1.34 20.25
C LEU A 60 11.20 0.73 19.35
N ILE A 61 12.40 0.46 19.90
CA ILE A 61 13.48 -0.18 19.15
C ILE A 61 13.04 -1.56 18.65
N TRP A 62 12.45 -2.37 19.53
CA TRP A 62 11.94 -3.69 19.16
C TRP A 62 10.86 -3.60 18.07
N HIS A 63 9.93 -2.66 18.19
CA HIS A 63 8.88 -2.47 17.20
C HIS A 63 9.45 -2.06 15.83
N VAL A 64 10.38 -1.09 15.80
CA VAL A 64 11.01 -0.63 14.56
C VAL A 64 11.85 -1.74 13.91
N ASP A 65 12.60 -2.50 14.70
CA ASP A 65 13.40 -3.63 14.21
C ASP A 65 12.52 -4.74 13.62
N ASN A 66 11.47 -5.12 14.34
CA ASN A 66 10.50 -6.11 13.86
C ASN A 66 9.83 -5.66 12.56
N ASP A 67 9.35 -4.42 12.52
CA ASP A 67 8.70 -3.86 11.32
C ASP A 67 9.68 -3.80 10.15
N ALA A 68 10.93 -3.38 10.38
CA ALA A 68 11.96 -3.36 9.34
C ALA A 68 12.20 -4.76 8.77
N GLN A 69 12.26 -5.80 9.62
CA GLN A 69 12.45 -7.18 9.17
C GLN A 69 11.24 -7.71 8.38
N VAL A 70 10.02 -7.44 8.86
CA VAL A 70 8.79 -7.89 8.21
C VAL A 70 8.60 -7.20 6.86
N TYR A 71 8.74 -5.87 6.81
CA TYR A 71 8.49 -5.09 5.60
C TYR A 71 9.65 -5.11 4.59
N ALA A 72 10.87 -5.48 5.01
CA ALA A 72 11.96 -5.78 4.08
C ALA A 72 11.79 -7.14 3.38
N SER A 73 10.84 -7.97 3.81
CA SER A 73 10.57 -9.24 3.13
C SER A 73 9.96 -9.02 1.75
N SER A 74 10.33 -9.87 0.80
CA SER A 74 9.78 -9.79 -0.55
C SER A 74 8.27 -10.00 -0.62
N ALA A 75 7.72 -10.80 0.29
CA ALA A 75 6.27 -11.00 0.40
C ALA A 75 5.56 -9.69 0.73
N ALA A 76 6.02 -8.97 1.76
CA ALA A 76 5.45 -7.68 2.13
C ALA A 76 5.59 -6.64 1.00
N LEU A 77 6.71 -6.65 0.27
CA LEU A 77 6.91 -5.75 -0.87
C LEU A 77 5.91 -5.97 -2.01
N LYS A 78 5.42 -7.20 -2.23
CA LYS A 78 4.33 -7.46 -3.18
C LYS A 78 3.02 -6.85 -2.70
N ASP A 79 2.74 -6.95 -1.40
CA ASP A 79 1.55 -6.38 -0.78
C ASP A 79 1.57 -4.84 -0.77
N PHE A 80 2.75 -4.22 -0.85
CA PHE A 80 2.92 -2.79 -1.14
C PHE A 80 2.70 -2.42 -2.61
N GLN A 81 2.15 -3.35 -3.39
CA GLN A 81 1.73 -3.12 -4.77
C GLN A 81 2.91 -2.64 -5.64
N TYR A 82 4.08 -3.22 -5.37
CA TYR A 82 5.31 -2.92 -6.10
C TYR A 82 5.12 -3.20 -7.61
N GLY A 83 5.85 -2.47 -8.45
CA GLY A 83 5.74 -2.58 -9.91
C GLY A 83 4.77 -1.57 -10.55
N TYR A 84 3.77 -1.05 -9.83
CA TYR A 84 2.86 -0.03 -10.38
C TYR A 84 3.60 1.21 -10.84
N LYS A 85 4.62 1.67 -10.11
CA LYS A 85 5.42 2.83 -10.52
C LYS A 85 6.00 2.63 -11.92
N GLU A 86 6.73 1.54 -12.10
CA GLU A 86 7.40 1.24 -13.36
C GLU A 86 6.40 1.01 -14.48
N ALA A 87 5.29 0.34 -14.18
CA ALA A 87 4.21 0.08 -15.12
C ALA A 87 3.53 1.38 -15.59
N VAL A 88 3.25 2.32 -14.67
CA VAL A 88 2.68 3.63 -14.99
C VAL A 88 3.67 4.49 -15.77
N GLU A 89 4.94 4.52 -15.37
CA GLU A 89 5.98 5.28 -16.08
C GLU A 89 6.17 4.76 -17.51
N TYR A 90 6.14 3.44 -17.69
CA TYR A 90 6.18 2.83 -19.00
C TYR A 90 4.92 3.14 -19.82
N ALA A 91 3.73 2.94 -19.24
CA ALA A 91 2.45 3.26 -19.88
C ALA A 91 2.44 4.70 -20.39
N ARG A 92 2.86 5.65 -19.55
CA ARG A 92 2.97 7.08 -19.87
C ARG A 92 3.89 7.33 -21.07
N SER A 93 5.00 6.60 -21.19
CA SER A 93 5.92 6.71 -22.34
C SER A 93 5.30 6.24 -23.66
N GLN A 94 4.25 5.42 -23.60
CA GLN A 94 3.59 4.81 -24.75
C GLN A 94 2.24 5.46 -25.11
N GLU A 95 1.73 6.39 -24.31
CA GLU A 95 0.40 7.00 -24.48
C GLU A 95 0.17 7.61 -25.87
N SER A 96 1.20 8.19 -26.49
CA SER A 96 1.09 8.77 -27.84
C SER A 96 1.11 7.74 -28.96
N ALA A 97 1.57 6.51 -28.68
CA ALA A 97 1.73 5.44 -29.65
C ALA A 97 0.54 4.48 -29.70
N VAL A 98 -0.31 4.47 -28.66
CA VAL A 98 -1.46 3.55 -28.56
C VAL A 98 -2.76 4.31 -28.44
N SER A 99 -3.85 3.69 -28.88
CA SER A 99 -5.20 4.25 -28.76
C SER A 99 -5.77 4.14 -27.35
N LYS A 100 -5.42 3.07 -26.62
CA LYS A 100 -5.91 2.79 -25.28
C LYS A 100 -4.93 1.93 -24.50
N ILE A 101 -4.93 2.08 -23.18
CA ILE A 101 -4.12 1.32 -22.24
C ILE A 101 -5.07 0.55 -21.31
N TYR A 102 -5.02 -0.77 -21.37
CA TYR A 102 -5.70 -1.65 -20.41
C TYR A 102 -4.75 -1.94 -19.27
N PHE A 103 -5.15 -1.56 -18.06
CA PHE A 103 -4.34 -1.68 -16.85
C PHE A 103 -5.07 -2.56 -15.85
N SER A 104 -4.44 -3.69 -15.48
CA SER A 104 -5.02 -4.63 -14.53
C SER A 104 -5.04 -4.05 -13.11
N ASP A 105 -6.20 -4.16 -12.47
CA ASP A 105 -6.48 -3.76 -11.09
C ASP A 105 -6.41 -4.96 -10.12
N VAL A 106 -5.77 -6.06 -10.52
CA VAL A 106 -5.66 -7.29 -9.71
C VAL A 106 -4.96 -7.04 -8.37
N TYR A 107 -3.96 -6.15 -8.33
CA TYR A 107 -3.33 -5.74 -7.07
C TYR A 107 -4.08 -4.62 -6.34
N SER A 108 -5.27 -4.23 -6.81
CA SER A 108 -6.14 -3.18 -6.30
C SER A 108 -5.64 -1.74 -6.48
N GLN A 109 -6.59 -0.82 -6.69
CA GLN A 109 -6.37 0.63 -6.70
C GLN A 109 -5.33 1.13 -7.72
N ALA A 110 -5.17 0.46 -8.86
CA ALA A 110 -4.27 0.86 -9.95
C ALA A 110 -4.45 2.33 -10.35
N TYR A 111 -5.69 2.83 -10.34
CA TYR A 111 -6.01 4.23 -10.67
C TYR A 111 -5.28 5.23 -9.76
N VAL A 112 -5.10 4.92 -8.46
CA VAL A 112 -4.40 5.81 -7.52
C VAL A 112 -2.94 5.98 -7.94
N PHE A 113 -2.29 4.89 -8.31
CA PHE A 113 -0.90 4.92 -8.79
C PHE A 113 -0.78 5.65 -10.12
N ILE A 114 -1.72 5.44 -11.04
CA ILE A 114 -1.76 6.14 -12.31
C ILE A 114 -1.85 7.65 -12.06
N LEU A 115 -2.81 8.10 -11.23
CA LEU A 115 -2.96 9.51 -10.89
C LEU A 115 -1.72 10.08 -10.21
N PHE A 116 -1.17 9.37 -9.24
CA PHE A 116 -0.03 9.82 -8.45
C PHE A 116 1.24 9.97 -9.30
N TYR A 117 1.64 8.95 -10.04
CA TYR A 117 2.88 8.98 -10.82
C TYR A 117 2.77 9.82 -12.09
N LYS A 118 1.56 9.97 -12.67
CA LYS A 118 1.31 10.96 -13.72
C LYS A 118 1.17 12.38 -13.19
N LYS A 119 1.11 12.58 -11.87
CA LYS A 119 0.91 13.88 -11.21
C LYS A 119 -0.36 14.59 -11.69
N ILE A 120 -1.44 13.82 -11.89
CA ILE A 120 -2.73 14.35 -12.34
C ILE A 120 -3.41 15.06 -11.17
N ASN A 121 -3.80 16.32 -11.35
CA ASN A 121 -4.53 17.06 -10.33
C ASN A 121 -6.03 16.70 -10.34
N PRO A 122 -6.79 17.00 -9.27
CA PRO A 122 -8.21 16.62 -9.18
C PRO A 122 -9.11 17.24 -10.25
N ILE A 123 -8.76 18.42 -10.78
CA ILE A 123 -9.55 19.10 -11.82
C ILE A 123 -9.40 18.32 -13.14
N ASP A 124 -8.16 17.98 -13.51
CA ASP A 124 -7.85 17.21 -14.71
C ASP A 124 -8.43 15.79 -14.63
N TYR A 125 -8.36 15.16 -13.45
CA TYR A 125 -8.97 13.85 -13.24
C TYR A 125 -10.48 13.88 -13.51
N ARG A 126 -11.19 14.87 -12.96
CA ARG A 126 -12.62 15.09 -13.24
C ARG A 126 -12.88 15.45 -14.70
N GLY A 127 -11.92 16.10 -15.36
CA GLY A 127 -11.94 16.42 -16.78
C GLY A 127 -11.65 15.24 -17.71
N GLY A 128 -11.42 14.04 -17.18
CA GLY A 128 -11.18 12.84 -18.00
C GLY A 128 -9.72 12.59 -18.36
N ALA A 129 -8.75 13.05 -17.55
CA ALA A 129 -7.32 12.79 -17.77
C ALA A 129 -6.92 11.31 -17.86
N LEU A 130 -7.81 10.39 -17.46
CA LEU A 130 -7.66 8.94 -17.60
C LEU A 130 -8.54 8.32 -18.70
N ALA A 131 -9.11 9.10 -19.61
CA ALA A 131 -10.02 8.59 -20.65
C ALA A 131 -9.39 7.49 -21.53
N ASN A 132 -8.06 7.53 -21.72
CA ASN A 132 -7.32 6.53 -22.49
C ASN A 132 -6.90 5.30 -21.66
N TYR A 133 -7.25 5.25 -20.37
CA TYR A 133 -6.97 4.14 -19.48
C TYR A 133 -8.25 3.38 -19.19
N ASP A 134 -8.24 2.08 -19.45
CA ASP A 134 -9.23 1.14 -18.92
C ASP A 134 -8.64 0.42 -17.72
N ILE A 135 -9.27 0.53 -16.56
CA ILE A 135 -8.79 -0.05 -15.31
C ILE A 135 -9.77 -1.12 -14.90
N THR A 136 -9.35 -2.37 -15.02
CA THR A 136 -10.23 -3.54 -14.93
C THR A 136 -9.53 -4.70 -14.22
N GLN A 137 -10.31 -5.62 -13.67
CA GLN A 137 -9.81 -6.86 -13.07
C GLN A 137 -9.33 -7.89 -14.11
N HIS A 138 -9.63 -7.67 -15.40
CA HIS A 138 -9.31 -8.61 -16.50
C HIS A 138 -8.80 -7.88 -17.75
N ALA A 139 -7.69 -7.14 -17.60
CA ALA A 139 -7.13 -6.27 -18.64
C ALA A 139 -6.84 -6.99 -19.96
N PHE A 140 -6.29 -8.21 -19.91
CA PHE A 140 -6.02 -8.97 -21.13
C PHE A 140 -7.31 -9.42 -21.83
N ALA A 141 -8.29 -9.91 -21.07
CA ALA A 141 -9.54 -10.40 -21.64
C ALA A 141 -10.34 -9.26 -22.29
N ASP A 142 -10.37 -8.09 -21.65
CA ASP A 142 -11.11 -6.92 -22.12
C ASP A 142 -10.47 -6.27 -23.36
N ALA A 143 -9.14 -6.35 -23.46
CA ALA A 143 -8.39 -5.86 -24.62
C ALA A 143 -8.46 -6.80 -25.84
N ARG A 144 -8.96 -8.05 -25.68
CA ARG A 144 -8.84 -9.09 -26.70
C ARG A 144 -9.45 -8.68 -28.03
N GLY A 145 -8.63 -8.72 -29.08
CA GLY A 145 -9.06 -8.40 -30.45
C GLY A 145 -9.08 -6.91 -30.78
N GLN A 146 -8.74 -6.05 -29.82
CA GLN A 146 -8.49 -4.63 -30.07
C GLN A 146 -7.10 -4.46 -30.67
N LYS A 147 -6.96 -3.50 -31.58
CA LYS A 147 -5.70 -3.18 -32.25
C LYS A 147 -5.16 -1.86 -31.74
N ASN A 148 -3.85 -1.72 -31.76
CA ASN A 148 -3.12 -0.55 -31.28
C ASN A 148 -3.44 -0.22 -29.82
N VAL A 149 -3.37 -1.24 -28.95
CA VAL A 149 -3.60 -1.12 -27.51
C VAL A 149 -2.39 -1.63 -26.73
N LEU A 150 -2.18 -1.05 -25.55
CA LEU A 150 -1.21 -1.54 -24.58
C LEU A 150 -1.96 -2.27 -23.46
N ILE A 151 -1.50 -3.46 -23.10
CA ILE A 151 -2.06 -4.26 -22.02
C ILE A 151 -1.00 -4.41 -20.95
N ILE A 152 -1.35 -4.08 -19.71
CA ILE A 152 -0.51 -4.24 -18.52
C ILE A 152 -1.26 -5.14 -17.56
N ALA A 153 -0.80 -6.39 -17.43
CA ALA A 153 -1.51 -7.43 -16.68
C ALA A 153 -0.54 -8.33 -15.91
N PRO A 154 -0.97 -8.95 -14.80
CA PRO A 154 -0.17 -9.97 -14.13
C PRO A 154 0.01 -11.19 -15.05
N PRO A 155 1.08 -11.98 -14.86
CA PRO A 155 1.39 -13.13 -15.72
C PRO A 155 0.28 -14.19 -15.72
N SER A 156 -0.54 -14.25 -14.66
CA SER A 156 -1.70 -15.15 -14.56
C SER A 156 -2.83 -14.83 -15.53
N GLU A 157 -2.90 -13.60 -16.03
CA GLU A 157 -3.92 -13.15 -16.99
C GLU A 157 -3.48 -13.33 -18.45
N VAL A 158 -2.19 -13.52 -18.67
CA VAL A 158 -1.55 -13.49 -19.98
C VAL A 158 -1.37 -14.92 -20.51
N PRO A 159 -1.92 -15.26 -21.69
CA PRO A 159 -1.67 -16.54 -22.34
C PRO A 159 -0.19 -16.73 -22.70
N SER A 160 0.31 -17.95 -22.57
CA SER A 160 1.75 -18.28 -22.73
C SER A 160 2.29 -18.09 -24.15
N ASP A 161 1.42 -17.99 -25.16
CA ASP A 161 1.75 -17.77 -26.57
C ASP A 161 1.88 -16.30 -26.96
N MET A 162 1.57 -15.37 -26.04
CA MET A 162 1.64 -13.95 -26.31
C MET A 162 3.09 -13.43 -26.36
N LYS A 163 3.35 -12.52 -27.30
CA LYS A 163 4.63 -11.81 -27.36
C LYS A 163 4.67 -10.70 -26.31
N ILE A 164 5.50 -10.90 -25.29
CA ILE A 164 5.73 -9.91 -24.23
C ILE A 164 6.70 -8.83 -24.75
N GLU A 165 6.32 -7.57 -24.62
CA GLU A 165 7.16 -6.41 -24.96
C GLU A 165 8.09 -6.03 -23.81
N LYS A 166 7.57 -6.08 -22.57
CA LYS A 166 8.34 -5.80 -21.35
C LYS A 166 7.77 -6.58 -20.17
N THR A 167 8.66 -7.05 -19.30
CA THR A 167 8.32 -7.68 -18.02
C THR A 167 8.81 -6.79 -16.89
N ILE A 168 7.95 -6.55 -15.90
CA ILE A 168 8.26 -5.85 -14.65
C ILE A 168 8.31 -6.88 -13.54
N LEU A 169 9.37 -6.85 -12.75
CA LEU A 169 9.62 -7.82 -11.69
C LEU A 169 9.35 -7.22 -10.32
N PHE A 170 8.89 -8.07 -9.41
CA PHE A 170 8.96 -7.83 -7.98
C PHE A 170 10.41 -7.89 -7.47
N PRO A 171 10.69 -7.39 -6.25
CA PRO A 171 12.03 -7.42 -5.68
C PRO A 171 12.62 -8.83 -5.46
N ASP A 172 11.79 -9.88 -5.41
CA ASP A 172 12.24 -11.28 -5.39
C ASP A 172 12.49 -11.88 -6.77
N GLY A 173 12.35 -11.10 -7.83
CA GLY A 173 12.53 -11.56 -9.21
C GLY A 173 11.33 -12.28 -9.81
N THR A 174 10.22 -12.44 -9.07
CA THR A 174 8.97 -12.95 -9.66
C THR A 174 8.30 -11.87 -10.51
N VAL A 175 7.50 -12.26 -11.50
CA VAL A 175 6.87 -11.30 -12.42
C VAL A 175 5.70 -10.58 -11.73
N ALA A 176 5.73 -9.25 -11.76
CA ALA A 176 4.65 -8.38 -11.31
C ALA A 176 3.69 -8.06 -12.45
N PHE A 177 4.21 -7.58 -13.58
CA PHE A 177 3.41 -7.26 -14.75
C PHE A 177 4.13 -7.68 -16.01
N ASP A 178 3.38 -8.29 -16.93
CA ASP A 178 3.76 -8.42 -18.32
C ASP A 178 3.02 -7.36 -19.14
N ILE A 179 3.78 -6.74 -20.03
CA ILE A 179 3.31 -5.69 -20.91
C ILE A 179 3.28 -6.20 -22.34
N ILE A 180 2.11 -6.08 -22.96
CA ILE A 180 1.83 -6.64 -24.28
C ILE A 180 1.28 -5.52 -25.15
N ARG A 181 1.66 -5.55 -26.43
CA ARG A 181 1.10 -4.70 -27.46
C ARG A 181 0.35 -5.54 -28.49
N GLN A 182 -0.85 -5.09 -28.83
CA GLN A 182 -1.71 -5.64 -29.88
C GLN A 182 -2.03 -4.56 -30.92
#